data_AF-U4U5K6-F1
#
_entry.id   AF-U4U5K6-F1
#
_cell.length_a   1.000
_cell.length_b   1.000
_cell.length_c   1.000
_cell.angle_alpha   90.00
_cell.angle_beta   90.00
_cell.angle_gamma   90.00
#
_symmetry.space_group_name_H-M   'P 1'
#
loop_
_entity.id
_entity.type
_entity.pdbx_description
1 polymer ?
#
loop_
_entity_poly.entity_id
_entity_poly.type
_entity_poly.pdbx_seq_one_letter_code
_entity_poly.pdbx_strand_id
1 'polypeptide(L)'
;MWLNHAGQTTAESALEYIITAHPATPEMTKQIGHMSVYTYLNKILKIKAQKKKLSATSFLTKDIHVIPDFDGNKSPLSDPSIRGMISGLSLTTSLESLAYLYLATIQSLAYSTRHIMSGLAQQGHEIKCILIGGDLGQNSLFANLQKDVCQMPIVSPQEPRSKLIGAAILDSVLRWQVITQTAMSENNTTIAQFRKEAKDASKYFLKLFLSFLYHDFRIKGFVFSKACKCIYVLEAAKLSACKPANLNMPIFRKSVDHIFYKFFISIFQYCGFPAAVASKTFPDFRHASREMCGMGQVVLPTTNADEISYHERKYQVFLKMYDHQLQYRKIMS
;
A
#
# COMPACT_ATOMS: atom_id res chain seq x y z
N MET A 1 -1.39 15.86 -14.61
CA MET A 1 -0.63 15.14 -13.56
C MET A 1 -0.38 13.75 -14.06
N TRP A 2 0.85 13.26 -13.95
CA TRP A 2 1.22 11.89 -14.35
C TRP A 2 1.52 11.07 -13.08
N LEU A 3 1.27 9.78 -13.12
CA LEU A 3 1.50 8.86 -12.01
C LEU A 3 2.22 7.61 -12.51
N ASN A 4 3.36 7.31 -11.91
CA ASN A 4 4.06 6.05 -12.14
C ASN A 4 3.59 5.00 -11.15
N HIS A 5 3.18 3.85 -11.66
CA HIS A 5 2.68 2.75 -10.85
C HIS A 5 3.65 1.58 -10.89
N ALA A 6 4.33 1.34 -9.77
CA ALA A 6 5.05 0.10 -9.50
C ALA A 6 4.39 -0.64 -8.34
N GLY A 7 4.54 -1.95 -8.27
CA GLY A 7 3.93 -2.70 -7.18
C GLY A 7 4.46 -4.11 -7.04
N GLN A 8 4.18 -4.67 -5.87
CA GLN A 8 4.47 -6.07 -5.54
C GLN A 8 3.24 -6.92 -5.88
N THR A 9 3.45 -8.15 -6.32
CA THR A 9 2.36 -9.01 -6.82
C THR A 9 1.43 -9.47 -5.69
N THR A 10 1.99 -9.86 -4.53
CA THR A 10 1.26 -10.61 -3.50
C THR A 10 1.78 -10.34 -2.07
N ALA A 11 1.99 -9.08 -1.67
CA ALA A 11 2.63 -8.77 -0.37
C ALA A 11 1.93 -9.41 0.86
N GLU A 12 0.62 -9.26 1.00
CA GLU A 12 -0.13 -9.88 2.10
C GLU A 12 -0.27 -11.39 1.93
N SER A 13 -0.58 -11.84 0.73
CA SER A 13 -0.75 -13.28 0.45
C SER A 13 0.56 -14.06 0.61
N ALA A 14 1.72 -13.44 0.39
CA ALA A 14 3.03 -14.02 0.68
C ALA A 14 3.23 -14.25 2.19
N LEU A 15 2.85 -13.28 3.03
CA LEU A 15 2.88 -13.44 4.48
C LEU A 15 1.89 -14.51 4.94
N GLU A 16 0.67 -14.48 4.41
CA GLU A 16 -0.35 -15.47 4.72
C GLU A 16 0.08 -16.87 4.31
N TYR A 17 0.69 -17.03 3.13
CA TYR A 17 1.26 -18.29 2.66
C TYR A 17 2.34 -18.80 3.61
N ILE A 18 3.31 -17.97 3.98
CA ILE A 18 4.40 -18.35 4.90
C ILE A 18 3.86 -18.77 6.26
N ILE A 19 2.88 -18.03 6.78
CA ILE A 19 2.26 -18.35 8.06
C ILE A 19 1.49 -19.66 7.95
N THR A 20 0.59 -19.77 6.98
CA THR A 20 -0.29 -20.95 6.84
C THR A 20 0.48 -22.24 6.53
N ALA A 21 1.57 -22.15 5.75
CA ALA A 21 2.38 -23.30 5.37
C ALA A 21 3.31 -23.81 6.50
N HIS A 22 3.56 -23.02 7.54
CA HIS A 22 4.52 -23.40 8.58
C HIS A 22 3.94 -24.46 9.55
N PRO A 23 4.68 -25.53 9.91
CA PRO A 23 4.18 -26.60 10.79
C PRO A 23 3.72 -26.16 12.18
N ALA A 24 4.27 -25.07 12.72
CA ALA A 24 3.89 -24.51 14.02
C ALA A 24 2.53 -23.77 14.03
N THR A 25 1.87 -23.61 12.89
CA THR A 25 0.65 -22.79 12.77
C THR A 25 -0.57 -23.36 13.50
N PRO A 26 -0.81 -24.68 13.52
CA PRO A 26 -1.85 -25.26 14.38
C PRO A 26 -1.61 -24.99 15.87
N GLU A 27 -0.35 -25.02 16.31
CA GLU A 27 0.01 -24.71 17.71
C GLU A 27 -0.24 -23.23 18.02
N MET A 28 0.22 -22.32 17.15
CA MET A 28 -0.04 -20.89 17.27
C MET A 28 -1.54 -20.60 17.39
N THR A 29 -2.36 -21.20 16.52
CA THR A 29 -3.81 -20.97 16.48
C THR A 29 -4.49 -21.37 17.79
N LYS A 30 -3.95 -22.35 18.53
CA LYS A 30 -4.45 -22.71 19.86
C LYS A 30 -4.06 -21.69 20.94
N GLN A 31 -2.91 -21.03 20.80
CA GLN A 31 -2.34 -20.14 21.82
C GLN A 31 -2.66 -18.65 21.61
N ILE A 32 -3.14 -18.27 20.43
CA ILE A 32 -3.31 -16.86 20.04
C ILE A 32 -4.44 -16.13 20.78
N GLY A 33 -5.46 -16.87 21.24
CA GLY A 33 -6.65 -16.29 21.87
C GLY A 33 -7.39 -15.32 20.94
N HIS A 34 -7.65 -14.10 21.42
CA HIS A 34 -8.36 -13.05 20.66
C HIS A 34 -7.43 -12.10 19.89
N MET A 35 -6.11 -12.32 19.92
CA MET A 35 -5.15 -11.45 19.24
C MET A 35 -5.15 -11.70 17.72
N SER A 36 -4.81 -10.68 16.92
CA SER A 36 -4.49 -10.94 15.52
C SER A 36 -3.15 -11.68 15.38
N VAL A 37 -3.04 -12.49 14.32
CA VAL A 37 -1.83 -13.28 14.01
C VAL A 37 -0.58 -12.41 14.01
N TYR A 38 -0.64 -11.26 13.34
CA TYR A 38 0.48 -10.31 13.29
C TYR A 38 0.85 -9.77 14.68
N THR A 39 -0.13 -9.42 15.51
CA THR A 39 0.14 -8.90 16.86
C THR A 39 0.81 -9.96 17.72
N TYR A 40 0.34 -11.21 17.62
CA TYR A 40 0.88 -12.33 18.36
C TYR A 40 2.33 -12.65 17.94
N LEU A 41 2.61 -12.76 16.64
CA LEU A 41 3.97 -12.99 16.14
C LEU A 41 4.91 -11.81 16.49
N ASN A 42 4.44 -10.57 16.36
CA ASN A 42 5.20 -9.39 16.76
C ASN A 42 5.56 -9.41 18.26
N LYS A 43 4.65 -9.89 19.13
CA LYS A 43 4.92 -10.05 20.57
C LYS A 43 6.03 -11.06 20.82
N ILE A 44 6.00 -12.21 20.14
CA ILE A 44 7.03 -13.24 20.25
C ILE A 44 8.39 -12.69 19.85
N LEU A 45 8.45 -11.99 18.71
CA LEU A 45 9.69 -11.35 18.23
C LEU A 45 10.29 -10.40 19.26
N LYS A 46 9.46 -9.54 19.87
CA LYS A 46 9.92 -8.62 20.93
C LYS A 46 10.49 -9.37 22.14
N ILE A 47 9.80 -10.40 22.62
CA ILE A 47 10.27 -11.23 23.75
C ILE A 47 11.61 -11.90 23.41
N LYS A 48 11.75 -12.44 22.18
CA LYS A 48 12.97 -13.11 21.74
C LYS A 48 14.15 -12.13 21.59
N ALA A 49 13.90 -10.95 21.03
CA ALA A 49 14.91 -9.90 20.94
C ALA A 49 15.42 -9.48 22.33
N GLN A 50 14.52 -9.26 23.28
CA GLN A 50 14.86 -8.94 24.66
C GLN A 50 15.66 -10.05 25.34
N LYS A 51 15.23 -11.31 25.21
CA LYS A 51 15.94 -12.47 25.78
C LYS A 51 17.35 -12.61 25.22
N LYS A 52 17.55 -12.31 23.93
CA LYS A 52 18.86 -12.32 23.26
C LYS A 52 19.65 -11.01 23.46
N LYS A 53 19.13 -10.04 24.23
CA LYS A 53 19.74 -8.72 24.47
C LYS A 53 20.08 -7.97 23.17
N LEU A 54 19.22 -8.09 22.17
CA LEU A 54 19.37 -7.40 20.88
C LEU A 54 18.77 -6.00 20.95
N SER A 55 19.42 -5.04 20.29
CA SER A 55 18.96 -3.64 20.23
C SER A 55 17.72 -3.44 19.37
N ALA A 56 17.48 -4.33 18.40
CA ALA A 56 16.29 -4.32 17.54
C ALA A 56 15.83 -5.76 17.21
N THR A 57 14.54 -5.93 16.93
CA THR A 57 13.99 -7.21 16.46
C THR A 57 14.59 -7.62 15.12
N SER A 58 15.03 -6.66 14.30
CA SER A 58 15.58 -6.86 12.97
C SER A 58 16.73 -7.86 12.93
N PHE A 59 17.54 -7.92 14.01
CA PHE A 59 18.71 -8.79 14.13
C PHE A 59 18.39 -10.27 14.35
N LEU A 60 17.13 -10.64 14.62
CA LEU A 60 16.73 -12.03 14.87
C LEU A 60 16.85 -12.94 13.64
N THR A 61 16.89 -12.35 12.44
CA THR A 61 16.84 -13.07 11.16
C THR A 61 18.14 -12.92 10.37
N LYS A 62 19.28 -12.79 11.06
CA LYS A 62 20.59 -12.57 10.43
C LYS A 62 20.86 -13.56 9.29
N ASP A 63 20.55 -14.83 9.53
CA ASP A 63 20.88 -15.93 8.62
C ASP A 63 19.69 -16.40 7.77
N ILE A 64 18.52 -15.76 7.88
CA ILE A 64 17.30 -16.13 7.13
C ILE A 64 16.95 -15.04 6.12
N HIS A 65 16.84 -15.43 4.85
CA HIS A 65 16.55 -14.52 3.74
C HIS A 65 15.41 -15.07 2.89
N VAL A 66 14.56 -14.16 2.40
CA VAL A 66 13.35 -14.50 1.64
C VAL A 66 13.30 -13.61 0.39
N ILE A 67 12.92 -14.19 -0.75
CA ILE A 67 12.32 -13.49 -1.89
C ILE A 67 10.81 -13.76 -1.82
N PRO A 68 9.95 -12.72 -1.79
CA PRO A 68 8.53 -12.88 -1.48
C PRO A 68 7.69 -13.05 -2.76
N ASP A 69 8.30 -13.09 -3.94
CA ASP A 69 7.65 -13.18 -5.24
C ASP A 69 7.17 -14.62 -5.56
N PHE A 70 6.35 -15.20 -4.69
CA PHE A 70 5.80 -16.56 -4.87
C PHE A 70 4.97 -16.70 -6.15
N ASP A 71 4.39 -15.60 -6.64
CA ASP A 71 3.53 -15.53 -7.83
C ASP A 71 4.13 -14.66 -8.95
N GLY A 72 5.46 -14.63 -9.07
CA GLY A 72 6.14 -13.79 -10.07
C GLY A 72 6.47 -12.38 -9.57
N ASN A 73 7.47 -11.78 -10.22
CA ASN A 73 7.90 -10.42 -9.92
C ASN A 73 7.21 -9.43 -10.85
N LYS A 74 6.41 -8.52 -10.30
CA LYS A 74 5.77 -7.45 -11.07
C LYS A 74 6.70 -6.28 -11.33
N SER A 75 7.46 -5.86 -10.32
CA SER A 75 8.42 -4.76 -10.40
C SER A 75 9.61 -5.04 -9.50
N PRO A 76 10.83 -4.61 -9.88
CA PRO A 76 11.17 -3.90 -11.12
C PRO A 76 11.45 -4.83 -12.31
N LEU A 77 11.59 -6.14 -12.12
CA LEU A 77 12.01 -7.07 -13.18
C LEU A 77 10.90 -7.36 -14.20
N SER A 78 9.64 -7.27 -13.77
CA SER A 78 8.47 -7.60 -14.60
C SER A 78 8.56 -9.00 -15.23
N ASP A 79 9.02 -9.96 -14.42
CA ASP A 79 9.24 -11.34 -14.82
C ASP A 79 8.27 -12.28 -14.08
N PRO A 80 7.24 -12.81 -14.77
CA PRO A 80 6.25 -13.70 -14.17
C PRO A 80 6.80 -15.09 -13.87
N SER A 81 8.00 -15.43 -14.33
CA SER A 81 8.63 -16.73 -14.04
C SER A 81 9.42 -16.72 -12.73
N ILE A 82 9.64 -15.54 -12.11
CA ILE A 82 10.28 -15.44 -10.79
C ILE A 82 9.43 -16.18 -9.76
N ARG A 83 10.09 -16.86 -8.82
CA ARG A 83 9.43 -17.61 -7.74
C ARG A 83 10.01 -17.23 -6.40
N GLY A 84 9.26 -17.50 -5.34
CA GLY A 84 9.73 -17.32 -3.98
C GLY A 84 10.96 -18.19 -3.72
N MET A 85 11.90 -17.64 -2.95
CA MET A 85 13.13 -18.33 -2.56
C MET A 85 13.36 -18.07 -1.08
N ILE A 86 13.69 -19.12 -0.32
CA ILE A 86 14.03 -19.00 1.10
C ILE A 86 15.42 -19.61 1.29
N SER A 87 16.30 -18.85 1.92
CA SER A 87 17.66 -19.29 2.26
C SER A 87 17.87 -19.24 3.78
N GLY A 88 18.64 -20.20 4.29
CA GLY A 88 18.97 -20.31 5.73
C GLY A 88 17.92 -21.03 6.57
N LEU A 89 17.13 -21.92 5.98
CA LEU A 89 16.21 -22.76 6.74
C LEU A 89 16.96 -23.75 7.64
N SER A 90 16.42 -23.99 8.83
CA SER A 90 16.83 -25.06 9.74
C SER A 90 15.74 -26.11 9.86
N LEU A 91 16.06 -27.26 10.47
CA LEU A 91 15.09 -28.32 10.77
C LEU A 91 14.11 -27.96 11.91
N THR A 92 14.20 -26.74 12.46
CA THR A 92 13.36 -26.30 13.56
C THR A 92 11.94 -25.97 13.08
N THR A 93 10.95 -26.58 13.72
CA THR A 93 9.51 -26.39 13.41
C THR A 93 8.75 -25.73 14.57
N SER A 94 9.43 -24.87 15.32
CA SER A 94 8.86 -24.23 16.52
C SER A 94 8.09 -22.95 16.19
N LEU A 95 7.33 -22.46 17.17
CA LEU A 95 6.69 -21.15 17.06
C LEU A 95 7.71 -20.00 16.88
N GLU A 96 8.93 -20.17 17.40
CA GLU A 96 10.03 -19.22 17.20
C GLU A 96 10.52 -19.21 15.74
N SER A 97 10.65 -20.37 15.10
CA SER A 97 11.06 -20.43 13.69
C SER A 97 9.99 -19.83 12.78
N LEU A 98 8.70 -20.03 13.08
CA LEU A 98 7.61 -19.33 12.40
C LEU A 98 7.76 -17.80 12.53
N ALA A 99 7.96 -17.30 13.75
CA ALA A 99 8.10 -15.87 13.99
C ALA A 99 9.29 -15.27 13.23
N TYR A 100 10.43 -15.98 13.18
CA TYR A 100 11.60 -15.54 12.43
C TYR A 100 11.37 -15.56 10.92
N LEU A 101 10.72 -16.59 10.38
CA LEU A 101 10.40 -16.65 8.95
C LEU A 101 9.41 -15.55 8.56
N TYR A 102 8.42 -15.28 9.40
CA TYR A 102 7.50 -14.15 9.26
C TYR A 102 8.25 -12.81 9.27
N LEU A 103 9.17 -12.58 10.22
CA LEU A 103 9.99 -11.36 10.26
C LEU A 103 10.87 -11.21 9.01
N ALA A 104 11.52 -12.30 8.57
CA ALA A 104 12.35 -12.30 7.37
C ALA A 104 11.52 -11.97 6.12
N THR A 105 10.28 -12.44 6.07
CA THR A 105 9.33 -12.11 4.99
C THR A 105 8.92 -10.65 5.02
N ILE A 106 8.60 -10.07 6.19
CA ILE A 106 8.31 -8.63 6.30
C ILE A 106 9.51 -7.78 5.88
N GLN A 107 10.72 -8.14 6.31
CA GLN A 107 11.95 -7.46 5.87
C GLN A 107 12.13 -7.55 4.36
N SER A 108 11.86 -8.72 3.78
CA SER A 108 11.90 -8.96 2.34
C SER A 108 10.93 -8.07 1.56
N LEU A 109 9.71 -7.88 2.06
CA LEU A 109 8.76 -6.93 1.46
C LEU A 109 9.31 -5.50 1.47
N ALA A 110 10.02 -5.09 2.52
CA ALA A 110 10.67 -3.78 2.56
C ALA A 110 11.89 -3.69 1.62
N TYR A 111 12.68 -4.76 1.48
CA TYR A 111 13.75 -4.83 0.48
C TYR A 111 13.23 -4.76 -0.95
N SER A 112 12.10 -5.42 -1.23
CA SER A 112 11.41 -5.33 -2.52
C SER A 112 10.94 -3.90 -2.80
N THR A 113 10.40 -3.20 -1.79
CA THR A 113 10.09 -1.76 -1.91
C THR A 113 11.31 -0.94 -2.30
N ARG A 114 12.41 -1.13 -1.56
CA ARG A 114 13.66 -0.43 -1.80
C ARG A 114 14.20 -0.71 -3.21
N HIS A 115 14.05 -1.95 -3.69
CA HIS A 115 14.46 -2.33 -5.04
C HIS A 115 13.65 -1.60 -6.11
N ILE A 116 12.33 -1.50 -5.94
CA ILE A 116 11.45 -0.70 -6.80
C ILE A 116 11.86 0.78 -6.77
N MET A 117 12.06 1.34 -5.57
CA MET A 117 12.47 2.74 -5.40
C MET A 117 13.82 3.01 -6.08
N SER A 118 14.77 2.08 -5.98
CA SER A 118 16.07 2.18 -6.63
C SER A 118 15.93 2.20 -8.16
N GLY A 119 15.05 1.35 -8.71
CA GLY A 119 14.74 1.36 -10.15
C GLY A 119 14.10 2.67 -10.62
N LEU A 120 13.18 3.24 -9.83
CA LEU A 120 12.59 4.56 -10.12
C LEU A 120 13.63 5.68 -10.03
N ALA A 121 14.51 5.66 -9.03
CA ALA A 121 15.57 6.66 -8.87
C ALA A 121 16.56 6.63 -10.04
N GLN A 122 16.88 5.45 -10.58
CA GLN A 122 17.71 5.31 -11.78
C GLN A 122 17.07 5.93 -13.03
N GLN A 123 15.74 6.06 -13.08
CA GLN A 123 15.01 6.77 -14.13
C GLN A 123 14.87 8.28 -13.85
N GLY A 124 15.53 8.80 -12.81
CA GLY A 124 15.54 10.22 -12.47
C GLY A 124 14.43 10.67 -11.52
N HIS A 125 13.64 9.76 -10.94
CA HIS A 125 12.58 10.12 -9.99
C HIS A 125 13.13 10.40 -8.59
N GLU A 126 12.82 11.59 -8.05
CA GLU A 126 13.12 11.95 -6.66
C GLU A 126 11.98 11.52 -5.72
N ILE A 127 12.25 10.60 -4.80
CA ILE A 127 11.27 10.10 -3.82
C ILE A 127 11.52 10.78 -2.47
N LYS A 128 10.50 11.44 -1.91
CA LYS A 128 10.63 12.23 -0.65
C LYS A 128 10.02 11.58 0.58
N CYS A 129 9.02 10.72 0.38
CA CYS A 129 8.35 10.01 1.46
C CYS A 129 7.63 8.77 0.94
N ILE A 130 7.30 7.85 1.85
CA ILE A 130 6.46 6.69 1.60
C ILE A 130 5.11 6.94 2.28
N LEU A 131 4.03 6.92 1.50
CA LEU A 131 2.67 6.90 2.05
C LEU A 131 2.26 5.45 2.29
N ILE A 132 1.97 5.11 3.54
CA ILE A 132 1.60 3.74 3.93
C ILE A 132 0.12 3.68 4.28
N GLY A 133 -0.54 2.61 3.87
CA GLY A 133 -1.96 2.36 4.16
C GLY A 133 -2.37 0.93 3.85
N GLY A 134 -3.67 0.65 4.04
CA GLY A 134 -4.21 -0.72 3.96
C GLY A 134 -3.91 -1.54 5.22
N ASP A 135 -4.43 -2.77 5.24
CA ASP A 135 -4.42 -3.61 6.45
C ASP A 135 -3.00 -3.97 6.89
N LEU A 136 -2.12 -4.35 5.97
CA LEU A 136 -0.71 -4.56 6.27
C LEU A 136 0.01 -3.28 6.76
N GLY A 137 -0.45 -2.10 6.32
CA GLY A 137 0.06 -0.81 6.81
C GLY A 137 -0.22 -0.58 8.30
N GLN A 138 -1.25 -1.21 8.86
CA GLN A 138 -1.57 -1.14 10.30
C GLN A 138 -0.66 -2.04 11.14
N ASN A 139 0.09 -2.94 10.51
CA ASN A 139 1.12 -3.71 11.20
C ASN A 139 2.34 -2.80 11.47
N SER A 140 2.46 -2.33 12.71
CA SER A 140 3.56 -1.44 13.13
C SER A 140 4.95 -1.98 12.80
N LEU A 141 5.17 -3.30 12.83
CA LEU A 141 6.45 -3.90 12.44
C LEU A 141 6.73 -3.72 10.95
N PHE A 142 5.72 -3.92 10.10
CA PHE A 142 5.83 -3.69 8.66
C PHE A 142 6.10 -2.20 8.37
N ALA A 143 5.33 -1.30 8.96
CA ALA A 143 5.52 0.14 8.78
C ALA A 143 6.93 0.60 9.19
N ASN A 144 7.41 0.16 10.35
CA ASN A 144 8.76 0.50 10.83
C ASN A 144 9.86 -0.05 9.93
N LEU A 145 9.74 -1.30 9.46
CA LEU A 145 10.73 -1.86 8.55
C LEU A 145 10.72 -1.16 7.19
N GLN A 146 9.57 -0.70 6.68
CA GLN A 146 9.53 0.09 5.45
C GLN A 146 10.33 1.39 5.56
N LYS A 147 10.13 2.18 6.64
CA LYS A 147 10.91 3.42 6.84
C LYS A 147 12.39 3.13 7.03
N ASP A 148 12.74 2.12 7.83
CA ASP A 148 14.12 1.85 8.23
C ASP A 148 14.93 1.23 7.08
N VAL A 149 14.34 0.32 6.30
CA VAL A 149 15.01 -0.27 5.13
C VAL A 149 15.13 0.74 3.99
N CYS A 150 14.08 1.50 3.71
CA CYS A 150 14.08 2.47 2.61
C CYS A 150 14.78 3.79 2.98
N GLN A 151 15.17 3.96 4.25
CA GLN A 151 15.76 5.20 4.79
C GLN A 151 14.95 6.45 4.39
N MET A 152 13.63 6.33 4.52
CA MET A 152 12.67 7.31 4.03
C MET A 152 11.59 7.58 5.08
N PRO A 153 11.15 8.83 5.29
CA PRO A 153 10.00 9.10 6.14
C PRO A 153 8.77 8.37 5.64
N ILE A 154 8.05 7.71 6.56
CA ILE A 154 6.71 7.20 6.26
C ILE A 154 5.66 8.18 6.75
N VAL A 155 4.56 8.27 6.01
CA VAL A 155 3.38 9.03 6.39
C VAL A 155 2.21 8.07 6.44
N SER A 156 1.64 7.90 7.63
CA SER A 156 0.45 7.10 7.85
C SER A 156 -0.76 8.03 8.02
N PRO A 157 -1.82 7.92 7.19
CA PRO A 157 -3.02 8.72 7.36
C PRO A 157 -3.75 8.30 8.64
N GLN A 158 -4.36 9.26 9.34
CA GLN A 158 -5.17 8.95 10.53
C GLN A 158 -6.41 8.13 10.18
N GLU A 159 -7.00 8.36 9.00
CA GLU A 159 -8.14 7.58 8.52
C GLU A 159 -7.67 6.29 7.81
N PRO A 160 -7.93 5.09 8.40
CA PRO A 160 -7.52 3.81 7.81
C PRO A 160 -8.15 3.54 6.45
N ARG A 161 -9.33 4.13 6.19
CA ARG A 161 -10.11 3.95 4.96
C ARG A 161 -9.91 5.10 3.97
N SER A 162 -8.72 5.68 3.91
CA SER A 162 -8.35 6.73 2.94
C SER A 162 -8.72 6.39 1.47
N LYS A 163 -8.76 5.09 1.13
CA LYS A 163 -9.26 4.59 -0.16
C LYS A 163 -10.71 4.96 -0.46
N LEU A 164 -11.59 4.84 0.52
CA LEU A 164 -13.02 5.16 0.39
C LEU A 164 -13.25 6.66 0.32
N ILE A 165 -12.42 7.45 1.02
CA ILE A 165 -12.45 8.91 0.94
C ILE A 165 -12.11 9.36 -0.48
N GLY A 166 -11.02 8.85 -1.08
CA GLY A 166 -10.67 9.18 -2.46
C GLY A 166 -11.83 8.96 -3.43
N ALA A 167 -12.55 7.84 -3.26
CA ALA A 167 -13.70 7.50 -4.09
C ALA A 167 -14.87 8.48 -3.90
N ALA A 168 -15.23 8.76 -2.65
CA ALA A 168 -16.30 9.69 -2.30
C ALA A 168 -16.03 11.12 -2.82
N ILE A 169 -14.77 11.55 -2.81
CA ILE A 169 -14.39 12.87 -3.33
C ILE A 169 -14.59 12.93 -4.84
N LEU A 170 -14.17 11.89 -5.57
CA LEU A 170 -14.32 11.89 -7.02
C LEU A 170 -15.81 11.95 -7.41
N ASP A 171 -16.67 11.18 -6.72
CA ASP A 171 -18.12 11.27 -6.92
C ASP A 171 -18.65 12.68 -6.62
N SER A 172 -18.20 13.30 -5.53
CA SER A 172 -18.65 14.64 -5.14
C SER A 172 -18.31 15.71 -6.18
N VAL A 173 -17.18 15.56 -6.87
CA VAL A 173 -16.72 16.53 -7.87
C VAL A 173 -17.37 16.27 -9.22
N LEU A 174 -17.54 15.00 -9.61
CA LEU A 174 -18.28 14.66 -10.82
C LEU A 174 -19.73 15.16 -10.72
N ARG A 175 -20.36 15.01 -9.56
CA ARG A 175 -21.69 15.60 -9.29
C ARG A 175 -21.65 17.12 -9.38
N TRP A 176 -20.63 17.79 -8.84
CA TRP A 176 -20.48 19.24 -8.97
C TRP A 176 -20.35 19.66 -10.44
N GLN A 177 -19.57 18.93 -11.24
CA GLN A 177 -19.31 19.25 -12.63
C GLN A 177 -20.57 19.12 -13.50
N VAL A 178 -21.37 18.07 -13.28
CA VAL A 178 -22.69 17.90 -13.89
C VAL A 178 -23.62 19.04 -13.46
N ILE A 179 -23.70 19.36 -12.17
CA ILE A 179 -24.53 20.46 -11.66
C ILE A 179 -24.11 21.81 -12.28
N THR A 180 -22.81 22.07 -12.47
CA THR A 180 -22.36 23.31 -13.12
C THR A 180 -22.68 23.37 -14.62
N GLN A 181 -22.70 22.23 -15.32
CA GLN A 181 -23.10 22.19 -16.73
C GLN A 181 -24.61 22.43 -16.87
N THR A 182 -25.43 21.84 -15.99
CA THR A 182 -26.89 22.08 -15.96
C THR A 182 -27.25 23.49 -15.46
N ALA A 183 -26.47 24.04 -14.52
CA ALA A 183 -26.66 25.40 -14.02
C ALA A 183 -26.21 26.48 -15.04
N MET A 184 -25.28 26.16 -15.95
CA MET A 184 -24.93 27.06 -17.06
C MET A 184 -26.00 27.12 -18.15
N SER A 185 -26.98 26.21 -18.14
CA SER A 185 -28.16 26.27 -19.01
C SER A 185 -29.38 26.96 -18.40
N GLU A 186 -29.35 27.37 -17.12
CA GLU A 186 -30.50 28.01 -16.43
C GLU A 186 -30.08 29.26 -15.61
N ASN A 187 -31.02 30.19 -15.41
CA ASN A 187 -30.79 31.57 -14.93
C ASN A 187 -30.03 31.69 -13.58
N ASN A 188 -29.29 32.79 -13.43
CA ASN A 188 -28.30 33.07 -12.36
C ASN A 188 -28.81 33.00 -10.90
N THR A 189 -30.09 33.25 -10.63
CA THR A 189 -30.67 33.21 -9.27
C THR A 189 -30.76 31.78 -8.72
N THR A 190 -31.05 30.83 -9.60
CA THR A 190 -31.13 29.40 -9.32
C THR A 190 -29.77 28.83 -8.92
N ILE A 191 -28.69 29.35 -9.53
CA ILE A 191 -27.29 28.94 -9.27
C ILE A 191 -26.85 29.25 -7.83
N ALA A 192 -27.29 30.36 -7.23
CA ALA A 192 -26.92 30.73 -5.86
C ALA A 192 -27.62 29.85 -4.80
N GLN A 193 -28.89 29.52 -5.05
CA GLN A 193 -29.69 28.64 -4.20
C GLN A 193 -29.18 27.18 -4.30
N PHE A 194 -28.87 26.72 -5.52
CA PHE A 194 -28.23 25.43 -5.75
C PHE A 194 -26.80 25.33 -5.20
N ARG A 195 -26.01 26.42 -5.19
CA ARG A 195 -24.70 26.42 -4.51
C ARG A 195 -24.81 26.21 -3.00
N LYS A 196 -25.86 26.75 -2.37
CA LYS A 196 -26.13 26.58 -0.95
C LYS A 196 -26.58 25.14 -0.68
N GLU A 197 -27.51 24.63 -1.48
CA GLU A 197 -27.99 23.25 -1.41
C GLU A 197 -26.92 22.20 -1.73
N ALA A 198 -25.99 22.44 -2.67
CA ALA A 198 -24.88 21.53 -2.95
C ALA A 198 -23.83 21.53 -1.82
N LYS A 199 -23.58 22.68 -1.19
CA LYS A 199 -22.75 22.74 0.03
C LYS A 199 -23.40 21.97 1.17
N ASP A 200 -24.68 22.19 1.40
CA ASP A 200 -25.45 21.52 2.45
C ASP A 200 -25.61 20.02 2.16
N ALA A 201 -25.85 19.64 0.91
CA ALA A 201 -25.92 18.25 0.45
C ALA A 201 -24.56 17.55 0.53
N SER A 202 -23.43 18.20 0.20
CA SER A 202 -22.10 17.58 0.42
C SER A 202 -21.84 17.32 1.90
N LYS A 203 -22.26 18.23 2.78
CA LYS A 203 -22.21 18.04 4.25
C LYS A 203 -23.15 16.94 4.70
N TYR A 204 -24.37 16.90 4.16
CA TYR A 204 -25.39 15.91 4.50
C TYR A 204 -25.00 14.52 3.98
N PHE A 205 -24.44 14.41 2.78
CA PHE A 205 -23.97 13.16 2.18
C PHE A 205 -22.71 12.66 2.89
N LEU A 206 -21.78 13.54 3.28
CA LEU A 206 -20.66 13.13 4.12
C LEU A 206 -21.17 12.57 5.45
N LYS A 207 -22.17 13.21 6.07
CA LYS A 207 -22.83 12.72 7.31
C LYS A 207 -23.62 11.44 7.11
N LEU A 208 -24.38 11.32 6.02
CA LEU A 208 -25.23 10.17 5.69
C LEU A 208 -24.39 8.97 5.27
N PHE A 209 -23.31 9.18 4.52
CA PHE A 209 -22.34 8.15 4.11
C PHE A 209 -21.51 7.67 5.31
N LEU A 210 -21.11 8.58 6.21
CA LEU A 210 -20.53 8.20 7.51
C LEU A 210 -21.53 7.43 8.38
N SER A 211 -22.82 7.79 8.35
CA SER A 211 -23.89 7.08 9.08
C SER A 211 -24.24 5.72 8.46
N PHE A 212 -24.19 5.59 7.13
CA PHE A 212 -24.43 4.34 6.39
C PHE A 212 -23.30 3.32 6.64
N LEU A 213 -22.05 3.81 6.74
CA LEU A 213 -20.89 3.00 7.12
C LEU A 213 -20.95 2.50 8.57
N TYR A 214 -21.65 3.21 9.46
CA TYR A 214 -21.81 2.82 10.87
C TYR A 214 -22.92 1.77 11.10
N HIS A 215 -23.92 1.67 10.21
CA HIS A 215 -25.14 0.91 10.51
C HIS A 215 -25.27 -0.44 9.80
N ASP A 216 -24.54 -0.71 8.70
CA ASP A 216 -24.89 -1.83 7.80
C ASP A 216 -23.90 -3.01 7.69
N PHE A 217 -22.86 -3.08 8.53
CA PHE A 217 -21.98 -4.27 8.58
C PHE A 217 -22.48 -5.39 9.52
N ARG A 218 -23.80 -5.56 9.63
CA ARG A 218 -24.45 -6.72 10.28
C ARG A 218 -25.16 -7.67 9.31
N ILE A 219 -24.99 -7.52 7.99
CA ILE A 219 -25.54 -8.46 7.02
C ILE A 219 -24.48 -9.49 6.61
N LYS A 220 -24.81 -10.75 6.90
CA LYS A 220 -24.01 -11.96 6.67
C LYS A 220 -23.69 -12.14 5.18
N GLY A 221 -22.44 -12.50 4.90
CA GLY A 221 -22.08 -13.35 3.77
C GLY A 221 -21.79 -12.66 2.44
N PHE A 222 -20.65 -11.97 2.33
CA PHE A 222 -19.96 -11.79 1.04
C PHE A 222 -18.44 -11.79 1.28
N VAL A 223 -17.75 -12.80 0.74
CA VAL A 223 -16.29 -12.95 0.82
C VAL A 223 -15.67 -12.18 -0.34
N PHE A 224 -15.11 -11.00 -0.08
CA PHE A 224 -14.26 -10.28 -1.04
C PHE A 224 -12.82 -10.78 -0.93
N SER A 225 -12.22 -11.23 -2.04
CA SER A 225 -10.82 -11.66 -2.08
C SER A 225 -9.88 -10.49 -1.78
N LYS A 226 -9.11 -10.60 -0.71
CA LYS A 226 -8.08 -9.65 -0.27
C LYS A 226 -6.98 -9.53 -1.34
N ALA A 227 -6.91 -8.39 -2.02
CA ALA A 227 -5.76 -8.02 -2.84
C ALA A 227 -5.23 -6.67 -2.32
N CYS A 228 -4.13 -6.72 -1.57
CA CYS A 228 -3.56 -5.53 -0.94
C CYS A 228 -2.48 -4.88 -1.81
N LYS A 229 -2.64 -3.57 -2.04
CA LYS A 229 -1.68 -2.68 -2.70
C LYS A 229 -1.20 -1.70 -1.63
N CYS A 230 0.05 -1.82 -1.17
CA CYS A 230 0.54 -1.16 0.05
C CYS A 230 1.54 -0.02 -0.13
N ILE A 231 1.97 0.33 -1.35
CA ILE A 231 3.03 1.33 -1.51
C ILE A 231 2.79 2.19 -2.75
N TYR A 232 2.71 3.51 -2.55
CA TYR A 232 2.55 4.48 -3.63
C TYR A 232 3.54 5.63 -3.43
N VAL A 233 4.27 5.97 -4.48
CA VAL A 233 5.24 7.07 -4.53
C VAL A 233 4.58 8.25 -5.23
N LEU A 234 4.46 9.41 -4.56
CA LEU A 234 3.91 10.64 -5.16
C LEU A 234 5.04 11.57 -5.60
N GLU A 235 5.00 12.04 -6.85
CA GLU A 235 5.87 13.10 -7.38
C GLU A 235 5.05 14.38 -7.62
N ALA A 236 5.60 15.54 -7.29
CA ALA A 236 4.98 16.84 -7.52
C ALA A 236 5.56 17.48 -8.79
N ALA A 237 4.87 17.35 -9.93
CA ALA A 237 5.29 17.99 -11.19
C ALA A 237 4.41 19.20 -11.55
N LYS A 238 5.07 20.37 -11.72
CA LYS A 238 4.53 21.58 -12.37
C LYS A 238 4.23 21.26 -13.83
N LEU A 239 3.04 21.59 -14.34
CA LEU A 239 2.79 21.59 -15.79
C LEU A 239 1.80 22.68 -16.20
N SER A 240 2.36 23.66 -16.91
CA SER A 240 1.73 24.60 -17.82
C SER A 240 1.26 23.90 -19.10
N ALA A 241 0.02 24.22 -19.50
CA ALA A 241 -0.56 24.17 -20.85
C ALA A 241 -0.41 22.90 -21.72
N CYS A 242 -1.52 22.17 -21.88
CA CYS A 242 -1.84 21.47 -23.14
C CYS A 242 -3.36 21.32 -23.29
N LYS A 243 -3.92 21.80 -24.41
CA LYS A 243 -5.33 21.67 -24.79
C LYS A 243 -5.57 20.31 -25.48
N PRO A 244 -6.71 19.61 -25.26
CA PRO A 244 -7.00 18.36 -25.95
C PRO A 244 -7.73 18.60 -27.28
N ALA A 245 -7.32 17.87 -28.31
CA ALA A 245 -8.07 17.69 -29.55
C ALA A 245 -8.55 16.23 -29.67
N ASN A 246 -9.80 16.12 -30.14
CA ASN A 246 -10.62 14.95 -30.49
C ASN A 246 -9.92 13.60 -30.73
N LEU A 247 -10.42 12.54 -30.08
CA LEU A 247 -10.31 11.17 -30.56
C LEU A 247 -11.57 10.35 -30.17
N ASN A 248 -12.32 9.95 -31.20
CA ASN A 248 -13.34 8.92 -31.20
C ASN A 248 -12.68 7.57 -31.55
N MET A 249 -13.06 6.46 -30.92
CA MET A 249 -13.18 5.12 -31.54
C MET A 249 -13.65 4.04 -30.53
N PRO A 250 -14.62 3.18 -30.90
CA PRO A 250 -15.11 2.06 -30.08
C PRO A 250 -14.67 0.70 -30.65
N ILE A 251 -13.89 -0.11 -29.91
CA ILE A 251 -13.80 -1.59 -30.00
C ILE A 251 -13.02 -2.03 -28.75
N PHE A 252 -13.64 -2.77 -27.83
CA PHE A 252 -13.04 -3.76 -26.89
C PHE A 252 -14.07 -4.07 -25.78
N ARG A 253 -14.98 -5.01 -26.06
CA ARG A 253 -16.02 -5.46 -25.12
C ARG A 253 -15.93 -6.98 -25.06
N LYS A 254 -15.32 -7.54 -23.99
CA LYS A 254 -15.69 -8.82 -23.32
C LYS A 254 -14.59 -9.49 -22.45
N SER A 255 -13.35 -9.02 -22.41
CA SER A 255 -12.35 -9.49 -21.41
C SER A 255 -11.82 -8.38 -20.51
N VAL A 256 -12.57 -7.29 -20.47
CA VAL A 256 -12.16 -6.00 -19.90
C VAL A 256 -12.70 -5.84 -18.48
N ASP A 257 -13.79 -6.50 -18.11
CA ASP A 257 -14.54 -6.16 -16.90
C ASP A 257 -13.77 -6.44 -15.60
N HIS A 258 -12.96 -7.50 -15.54
CA HIS A 258 -12.21 -7.84 -14.33
C HIS A 258 -10.91 -7.03 -14.15
N ILE A 259 -10.28 -6.64 -15.26
CA ILE A 259 -9.07 -5.79 -15.28
C ILE A 259 -9.48 -4.32 -15.13
N PHE A 260 -10.55 -3.87 -15.79
CA PHE A 260 -11.10 -2.52 -15.60
C PHE A 260 -11.54 -2.30 -14.16
N TYR A 261 -12.20 -3.24 -13.49
CA TYR A 261 -12.58 -3.06 -12.08
C TYR A 261 -11.37 -2.93 -11.13
N LYS A 262 -10.31 -3.72 -11.36
CA LYS A 262 -9.06 -3.65 -10.58
C LYS A 262 -8.21 -2.40 -10.91
N PHE A 263 -8.41 -1.82 -12.10
CA PHE A 263 -7.84 -0.54 -12.53
C PHE A 263 -8.66 0.65 -11.98
N PHE A 264 -9.98 0.55 -11.99
CA PHE A 264 -10.95 1.55 -11.51
C PHE A 264 -10.78 1.84 -10.02
N ILE A 265 -10.64 0.81 -9.18
CA ILE A 265 -10.49 1.00 -7.72
C ILE A 265 -9.15 1.67 -7.37
N SER A 266 -8.09 1.45 -8.17
CA SER A 266 -6.83 2.19 -7.99
C SER A 266 -6.94 3.65 -8.45
N ILE A 267 -7.71 3.94 -9.50
CA ILE A 267 -7.93 5.31 -9.99
C ILE A 267 -8.74 6.13 -8.96
N PHE A 268 -9.79 5.56 -8.39
CA PHE A 268 -10.62 6.26 -7.40
C PHE A 268 -9.86 6.63 -6.11
N GLN A 269 -8.80 5.92 -5.76
CA GLN A 269 -7.97 6.22 -4.59
C GLN A 269 -7.21 7.56 -4.72
N TYR A 270 -6.98 8.07 -5.94
CA TYR A 270 -6.10 9.23 -6.19
C TYR A 270 -6.75 10.39 -6.95
N CYS A 271 -7.92 10.19 -7.55
CA CYS A 271 -8.62 11.27 -8.26
C CYS A 271 -9.40 12.21 -7.32
N GLY A 272 -9.59 11.82 -6.05
CA GLY A 272 -10.29 12.64 -5.06
C GLY A 272 -9.67 14.02 -4.84
N PHE A 273 -8.42 14.09 -4.36
CA PHE A 273 -7.79 15.39 -4.10
C PHE A 273 -7.70 16.32 -5.32
N PRO A 274 -7.30 15.83 -6.52
CA PRO A 274 -7.32 16.67 -7.72
C PRO A 274 -8.70 17.23 -8.03
N ALA A 275 -9.73 16.42 -7.84
CA ALA A 275 -11.10 16.79 -8.10
C ALA A 275 -11.60 17.83 -7.07
N ALA A 276 -11.33 17.64 -5.78
CA ALA A 276 -11.69 18.56 -4.69
C ALA A 276 -11.01 19.95 -4.79
N VAL A 277 -9.79 19.97 -5.32
CA VAL A 277 -9.06 21.22 -5.62
C VAL A 277 -9.59 21.85 -6.91
N ALA A 278 -9.87 21.04 -7.95
CA ALA A 278 -10.43 21.51 -9.21
C ALA A 278 -11.86 22.09 -9.06
N SER A 279 -12.67 21.55 -8.16
CA SER A 279 -14.00 22.08 -7.81
C SER A 279 -13.95 23.34 -6.95
N LYS A 280 -12.76 23.82 -6.57
CA LYS A 280 -12.54 24.91 -5.61
C LYS A 280 -13.18 24.67 -4.24
N THR A 281 -13.51 23.42 -3.90
CA THR A 281 -13.96 23.04 -2.56
C THR A 281 -12.84 23.26 -1.54
N PHE A 282 -11.59 23.00 -1.96
CA PHE A 282 -10.39 23.34 -1.22
C PHE A 282 -9.43 24.17 -2.07
N PRO A 283 -8.67 25.10 -1.47
CA PRO A 283 -7.79 26.00 -2.21
C PRO A 283 -6.58 25.28 -2.82
N ASP A 284 -6.11 24.21 -2.17
CA ASP A 284 -4.97 23.41 -2.62
C ASP A 284 -5.02 21.99 -2.06
N PHE A 285 -4.16 21.13 -2.59
CA PHE A 285 -4.07 19.72 -2.23
C PHE A 285 -3.71 19.48 -0.76
N ARG A 286 -2.92 20.38 -0.15
CA ARG A 286 -2.54 20.26 1.27
C ARG A 286 -3.74 20.52 2.15
N HIS A 287 -4.54 21.54 1.84
CA HIS A 287 -5.80 21.82 2.53
C HIS A 287 -6.81 20.69 2.34
N ALA A 288 -7.01 20.19 1.11
CA ALA A 288 -7.88 19.05 0.85
C ALA A 288 -7.42 17.81 1.63
N SER A 289 -6.12 17.49 1.61
CA SER A 289 -5.58 16.34 2.35
C SER A 289 -5.78 16.47 3.86
N ARG A 290 -5.56 17.67 4.43
CA ARG A 290 -5.65 17.92 5.87
C ARG A 290 -7.08 17.81 6.38
N GLU A 291 -8.03 18.40 5.67
CA GLU A 291 -9.45 18.42 6.06
C GLU A 291 -10.13 17.07 5.82
N MET A 292 -9.69 16.32 4.81
CA MET A 292 -10.39 15.10 4.38
C MET A 292 -9.78 13.81 4.94
N CYS A 293 -8.47 13.78 5.23
CA CYS A 293 -7.79 12.59 5.74
C CYS A 293 -7.16 12.81 7.13
N GLY A 294 -7.30 14.00 7.70
CA GLY A 294 -6.62 14.41 8.92
C GLY A 294 -5.13 14.67 8.71
N MET A 295 -4.44 15.05 9.79
CA MET A 295 -2.98 15.15 9.76
C MET A 295 -2.38 13.74 9.84
N GLY A 296 -1.71 13.29 8.77
CA GLY A 296 -0.98 12.04 8.78
C GLY A 296 0.17 12.09 9.80
N GLN A 297 0.41 10.97 10.48
CA GLN A 297 1.57 10.83 11.35
C GLN A 297 2.81 10.59 10.49
N VAL A 298 3.79 11.48 10.63
CA VAL A 298 5.11 11.29 10.01
C VAL A 298 6.00 10.52 10.99
N VAL A 299 6.58 9.43 10.52
CA VAL A 299 7.55 8.65 11.29
C VAL A 299 8.86 8.61 10.52
N LEU A 300 9.93 9.04 11.18
CA LEU A 300 11.27 9.14 10.59
C LEU A 300 12.02 7.79 10.66
N PRO A 301 12.90 7.51 9.68
CA PRO A 301 13.74 6.32 9.71
C PRO A 301 14.67 6.31 10.94
N THR A 302 15.10 5.13 11.33
CA THR A 302 16.10 4.93 12.39
C THR A 302 17.40 5.64 12.05
N THR A 303 18.04 6.23 13.06
CA THR A 303 19.38 6.83 12.97
C THR A 303 20.46 5.88 13.49
N ASN A 304 20.08 4.67 13.92
CA ASN A 304 21.02 3.68 14.45
C ASN A 304 21.87 3.09 13.31
N ALA A 305 23.17 3.44 13.29
CA ALA A 305 24.11 3.01 12.27
C ALA A 305 24.22 1.48 12.14
N ASP A 306 24.09 0.73 13.23
CA ASP A 306 24.21 -0.74 13.20
C ASP A 306 23.02 -1.39 12.47
N GLU A 307 21.81 -0.87 12.70
CA GLU A 307 20.60 -1.36 12.05
C GLU A 307 20.57 -0.97 10.57
N ILE A 308 21.00 0.26 10.23
CA ILE A 308 21.16 0.71 8.83
C ILE A 308 22.15 -0.21 8.10
N SER A 309 23.33 -0.41 8.69
CA SER A 309 24.38 -1.26 8.12
C SER A 309 23.93 -2.72 7.98
N TYR A 310 23.12 -3.21 8.92
CA TYR A 310 22.54 -4.55 8.86
C TYR A 310 21.54 -4.72 7.71
N HIS A 311 20.61 -3.77 7.55
CA HIS A 311 19.65 -3.80 6.45
C HIS A 311 20.34 -3.63 5.09
N GLU A 312 21.43 -2.86 5.02
CA GLU A 312 22.24 -2.76 3.81
C GLU A 312 22.82 -4.13 3.42
N ARG A 313 23.47 -4.83 4.36
CA ARG A 313 24.01 -6.17 4.08
C ARG A 313 22.92 -7.16 3.66
N LYS A 314 21.76 -7.15 4.33
CA LYS A 314 20.64 -8.04 3.95
C LYS A 314 20.04 -7.66 2.60
N TYR A 315 20.00 -6.39 2.24
CA TYR A 315 19.57 -5.95 0.91
C TYR A 315 20.53 -6.45 -0.18
N GLN A 316 21.84 -6.44 0.06
CA GLN A 316 22.81 -7.03 -0.87
C GLN A 316 22.59 -8.55 -1.07
N VAL A 317 22.30 -9.28 0.01
CA VAL A 317 21.93 -10.71 -0.10
C VAL A 317 20.63 -10.87 -0.89
N PHE A 318 19.63 -10.03 -0.64
CA PHE A 318 18.35 -10.05 -1.36
C PHE A 318 18.54 -9.87 -2.87
N LEU A 319 19.37 -8.92 -3.31
CA LEU A 319 19.70 -8.73 -4.72
C LEU A 319 20.41 -9.96 -5.32
N LYS A 320 21.43 -10.49 -4.61
CA LYS A 320 22.14 -11.70 -5.04
C LYS A 320 21.21 -12.91 -5.19
N MET A 321 20.19 -13.04 -4.35
CA MET A 321 19.23 -14.14 -4.47
C MET A 321 18.42 -14.07 -5.79
N TYR A 322 18.09 -12.87 -6.29
CA TYR A 322 17.48 -12.73 -7.61
C TYR A 322 18.45 -13.14 -8.71
N ASP A 323 19.70 -12.68 -8.64
CA ASP A 323 20.74 -13.04 -9.60
C ASP A 323 20.95 -14.56 -9.66
N HIS A 324 21.01 -15.22 -8.50
CA HIS A 324 21.11 -16.68 -8.42
C HIS A 324 19.91 -17.37 -9.08
N GLN A 325 18.69 -16.87 -8.90
CA GLN A 325 17.53 -17.46 -9.56
C GLN A 325 17.62 -17.36 -11.09
N LEU A 326 18.09 -16.23 -11.61
CA LEU A 326 18.33 -16.05 -13.05
C LEU A 326 19.46 -16.97 -13.55
N GLN A 327 20.51 -17.16 -12.75
CA GLN A 327 21.61 -18.08 -13.08
C GLN A 327 21.15 -19.54 -13.10
N TYR A 328 20.37 -19.99 -12.12
CA TYR A 328 19.83 -21.35 -12.07
C TYR A 328 19.02 -21.67 -13.32
N ARG A 329 18.24 -20.72 -13.84
CA ARG A 329 17.53 -20.92 -15.11
C ARG A 329 18.46 -21.15 -16.28
N LYS A 330 19.55 -20.38 -16.38
CA LYS A 330 20.56 -20.56 -17.45
C LYS A 330 21.28 -21.90 -17.35
N ILE A 331 21.44 -22.44 -16.13
CA ILE A 331 22.06 -23.75 -15.92
C ILE A 331 21.08 -24.87 -16.31
N MET A 332 19.78 -24.68 -16.06
CA MET A 332 18.73 -25.66 -16.33
C MET A 332 18.15 -25.59 -17.76
N SER A 333 18.60 -24.64 -18.59
CA SER A 333 18.15 -24.43 -19.98
C SER A 333 19.10 -25.06 -20.98
#